data_AF-T0YQ16-F1
#
_entry.id   AF-T0YQ16-F1
#
_cell.length_a   1.000
_cell.length_b   1.000
_cell.length_c   1.000
_cell.angle_alpha   90.00
_cell.angle_beta   90.00
_cell.angle_gamma   90.00
#
_symmetry.space_group_name_H-M   'P 1'
#
loop_
_entity.id
_entity.type
_entity.pdbx_description
1 polymer ?
#
loop_
_entity_poly.entity_id
_entity_poly.type
_entity_poly.pdbx_seq_one_letter_code
_entity_poly.pdbx_strand_id
1 'polypeptide(L)'
;MAMHMAGGSIRLDEMFTSIATPNMALVKYWGKRDERLILPMNSSISITLGEEFNTKTSVMFSNNAKEDSFSINGERQDLSNKDIKERFNVIDLMKKNGRY
;
A
#
# COMPACT_ATOMS: atom_id res chain seq x y z
N MET A 1 -6.27 24.25 3.08
CA MET A 1 -6.62 24.37 1.65
C MET A 1 -6.89 22.95 1.16
N ALA A 2 -8.17 22.59 0.98
CA ALA A 2 -8.55 21.24 0.56
C ALA A 2 -8.26 21.08 -0.94
N MET A 3 -7.61 19.98 -1.32
CA MET A 3 -7.44 19.60 -2.72
C MET A 3 -8.77 18.97 -3.18
N HIS A 4 -9.41 19.57 -4.17
CA HIS A 4 -10.72 19.12 -4.66
C HIS A 4 -10.52 18.29 -5.93
N MET A 5 -10.72 16.97 -5.82
CA MET A 5 -10.75 16.03 -6.94
C MET A 5 -11.99 15.13 -6.79
N ALA A 6 -12.52 14.66 -7.91
CA ALA A 6 -13.82 14.00 -8.00
C ALA A 6 -13.86 12.68 -7.20
N GLY A 7 -14.47 12.72 -6.01
CA GLY A 7 -14.71 11.55 -5.16
C GLY A 7 -14.17 11.70 -3.74
N GLY A 8 -14.78 12.58 -2.94
CA GLY A 8 -14.44 12.78 -1.53
C GLY A 8 -13.21 13.68 -1.31
N SER A 9 -13.38 14.77 -0.55
CA SER A 9 -12.27 15.66 -0.22
C SER A 9 -11.31 14.99 0.74
N ILE A 10 -10.05 14.77 0.34
CA ILE A 10 -8.98 14.41 1.26
C ILE A 10 -8.71 15.61 2.15
N ARG A 11 -8.78 15.39 3.46
CA ARG A 11 -8.40 16.38 4.45
C ARG A 11 -6.91 16.25 4.69
N LEU A 12 -6.18 17.33 4.42
CA LEU A 12 -4.77 17.42 4.75
C LEU A 12 -4.59 17.33 6.27
N ASP A 13 -3.47 16.75 6.68
CA ASP A 13 -3.08 16.55 8.07
C ASP A 13 -4.04 15.62 8.86
N GLU A 14 -4.99 14.97 8.17
CA GLU A 14 -5.80 13.89 8.73
C GLU A 14 -5.13 12.54 8.47
N MET A 15 -5.17 11.68 9.48
CA MET A 15 -4.59 10.34 9.42
C MET A 15 -5.66 9.31 9.08
N PHE A 16 -5.57 8.72 7.88
CA PHE A 16 -6.43 7.63 7.43
C PHE A 16 -5.83 6.31 7.85
N THR A 17 -6.58 5.50 8.59
CA THR A 17 -6.10 4.23 9.14
C THR A 17 -6.92 3.07 8.57
N SER A 18 -6.24 2.02 8.13
CA SER A 18 -6.87 0.77 7.69
C SER A 18 -6.20 -0.42 8.36
N ILE A 19 -6.96 -1.52 8.47
CA ILE A 19 -6.51 -2.80 8.98
C ILE A 19 -6.65 -3.82 7.84
N ALA A 20 -5.59 -4.58 7.60
CA ALA A 20 -5.59 -5.69 6.66
C ALA A 20 -5.16 -6.98 7.37
N THR A 21 -5.76 -8.10 6.97
CA THR A 21 -5.40 -9.43 7.51
C THR A 21 -4.66 -10.26 6.44
N PRO A 22 -3.75 -11.15 6.86
CA PRO A 22 -3.05 -12.05 5.96
C PRO A 22 -4.01 -13.12 5.44
N ASN A 23 -3.56 -13.81 4.39
CA ASN A 23 -4.25 -14.97 3.84
C ASN A 23 -3.31 -16.18 3.77
N MET A 24 -3.89 -17.38 3.79
CA MET A 24 -3.16 -18.64 3.65
C MET A 24 -3.63 -19.38 2.38
N ALA A 25 -2.70 -19.69 1.48
CA ALA A 25 -3.02 -20.33 0.22
C ALA A 25 -3.40 -21.81 0.38
N LEU A 26 -4.56 -22.17 -0.17
CA LEU A 26 -5.01 -23.57 -0.36
C LEU A 26 -4.55 -24.10 -1.72
N VAL A 27 -4.66 -23.26 -2.77
CA VAL A 27 -4.04 -23.48 -4.07
C VAL A 27 -2.90 -22.49 -4.21
N LYS A 28 -1.66 -22.99 -4.32
CA LYS A 28 -0.45 -22.18 -4.22
C LYS A 28 -0.28 -21.24 -5.42
N TYR A 29 0.07 -19.99 -5.12
CA TYR A 29 0.72 -19.09 -6.07
C TYR A 29 2.19 -19.51 -6.19
N TRP A 30 2.61 -20.05 -7.34
CA TRP A 30 3.99 -20.48 -7.56
C TRP A 30 4.42 -20.27 -9.01
N GLY A 31 5.54 -19.56 -9.20
CA GLY A 31 6.03 -19.18 -10.52
C GLY A 31 5.36 -17.92 -11.08
N LYS A 32 6.14 -17.13 -11.82
CA LYS A 32 5.70 -15.90 -12.49
C LYS A 32 5.89 -16.06 -14.00
N ARG A 33 4.85 -15.76 -14.78
CA ARG A 33 4.98 -15.68 -16.24
C ARG A 33 5.48 -14.32 -16.71
N ASP A 34 5.28 -13.29 -15.88
CA ASP A 34 5.83 -11.94 -16.06
C ASP A 34 6.29 -11.43 -14.68
N GLU A 35 7.60 -11.23 -14.52
CA GLU A 35 8.17 -10.78 -13.24
C GLU A 35 7.95 -9.29 -12.98
N ARG A 36 7.89 -8.47 -14.03
CA ARG A 36 7.74 -7.02 -13.93
C ARG A 36 6.33 -6.65 -13.49
N LEU A 37 5.32 -7.31 -14.05
CA LEU A 37 3.92 -7.13 -13.69
C LEU A 37 3.47 -8.06 -12.55
N ILE A 38 4.33 -8.99 -12.13
CA ILE A 38 4.03 -10.00 -11.10
C ILE A 38 2.80 -10.85 -11.51
N LEU A 39 2.75 -11.28 -12.78
CA LEU A 39 1.65 -12.11 -13.27
C LEU A 39 1.91 -13.59 -12.96
N PRO A 40 0.98 -14.30 -12.29
CA PRO A 40 1.15 -15.71 -11.98
C PRO A 40 1.14 -16.61 -13.22
N MET A 41 1.79 -17.77 -13.10
CA MET A 41 1.61 -18.88 -14.05
C MET A 41 0.22 -19.55 -13.93
N ASN A 42 -0.33 -19.59 -12.71
CA ASN A 42 -1.63 -20.21 -12.42
C ASN A 42 -2.44 -19.38 -11.41
N SER A 43 -3.77 -19.48 -11.49
CA SER A 43 -4.63 -18.92 -10.43
C SER A 43 -4.35 -19.59 -9.08
N SER A 44 -4.60 -18.85 -8.01
CA SER A 44 -4.48 -19.30 -6.61
C SER A 44 -5.79 -19.10 -5.87
N ILE A 45 -5.98 -19.86 -4.79
CA ILE A 45 -7.13 -19.76 -3.88
C ILE A 45 -6.56 -19.72 -2.46
N SER A 46 -7.01 -18.78 -1.64
CA SER A 46 -6.59 -18.64 -0.25
C SER A 46 -7.77 -18.38 0.67
N ILE A 47 -7.55 -18.61 1.96
CA ILE A 47 -8.47 -18.21 3.02
C ILE A 47 -7.90 -17.01 3.74
N THR A 48 -8.76 -16.05 4.07
CA THR A 48 -8.41 -14.90 4.91
C THR A 48 -8.33 -15.34 6.37
N LEU A 49 -7.26 -14.96 7.07
CA LEU A 49 -7.12 -15.26 8.50
C LEU A 49 -7.84 -14.21 9.35
N GLY A 50 -8.09 -14.55 10.61
CA GLY A 50 -8.77 -13.68 11.56
C GLY A 50 -7.97 -12.42 11.90
N GLU A 51 -8.66 -11.48 12.55
CA GLU A 51 -8.10 -10.17 12.90
C GLU A 51 -6.96 -10.23 13.92
N GLU A 52 -6.76 -11.36 14.60
CA GLU A 52 -5.66 -11.57 15.53
C GLU A 52 -4.27 -11.45 14.87
N PHE A 53 -4.17 -11.61 13.54
CA PHE A 53 -2.92 -11.51 12.78
C PHE A 53 -2.87 -10.29 11.86
N ASN A 54 -3.37 -9.14 12.29
CA ASN A 54 -3.52 -7.99 11.39
C ASN A 54 -2.24 -7.15 11.19
N THR A 55 -2.24 -6.39 10.10
CA THR A 55 -1.40 -5.20 9.92
C THR A 55 -2.28 -3.97 9.99
N LYS A 56 -1.89 -3.00 10.82
CA LYS A 56 -2.51 -1.67 10.89
C LYS A 56 -1.62 -0.67 10.17
N THR A 57 -2.17 0.03 9.19
CA THR A 57 -1.44 1.03 8.40
C THR A 57 -2.16 2.36 8.43
N SER A 58 -1.40 3.41 8.70
CA SER A 58 -1.88 4.79 8.72
C SER A 58 -1.18 5.60 7.63
N VAL A 59 -1.95 6.44 6.94
CA VAL A 59 -1.45 7.35 5.89
C VAL A 59 -1.96 8.75 6.19
N MET A 60 -1.09 9.75 6.02
CA MET A 60 -1.43 11.16 6.16
C MET A 60 -0.83 11.91 4.98
N PHE A 61 -1.61 12.79 4.37
CA PHE A 61 -1.15 13.73 3.35
C PHE A 61 -1.01 15.10 3.99
N SER A 62 0.17 15.72 3.89
CA SER A 62 0.44 17.03 4.48
C SER A 62 1.18 17.92 3.50
N ASN A 63 0.77 19.19 3.38
CA ASN A 63 1.51 20.19 2.62
C ASN A 63 2.78 20.65 3.34
N ASN A 64 2.92 20.34 4.63
CA ASN A 64 4.10 20.68 5.42
C ASN A 64 5.16 19.57 5.41
N ALA A 65 4.85 18.41 4.82
CA ALA A 65 5.81 17.34 4.64
C ALA A 65 6.88 17.79 3.63
N LYS A 66 8.16 17.72 4.03
CA LYS A 66 9.29 18.06 3.14
C LYS A 66 9.57 16.96 2.11
N GLU A 67 9.24 15.73 2.46
CA GLU A 67 9.47 14.53 1.66
C GLU A 67 8.50 13.43 2.11
N ASP A 68 8.30 12.42 1.25
CA ASP A 68 7.59 11.21 1.63
C ASP A 68 8.39 10.45 2.71
N SER A 69 7.67 9.86 3.66
CA SER A 69 8.26 9.07 4.74
C SER A 69 7.45 7.81 4.98
N PHE A 70 8.15 6.74 5.32
CA PHE A 70 7.57 5.43 5.57
C PHE A 70 8.26 4.78 6.77
N SER A 71 7.48 4.18 7.66
CA SER A 71 7.99 3.47 8.83
C SER A 71 7.26 2.16 9.02
N ILE A 72 7.97 1.13 9.46
CA ILE A 72 7.41 -0.17 9.85
C ILE A 72 7.77 -0.39 11.32
N ASN A 73 6.78 -0.68 12.16
CA ASN A 73 6.98 -0.91 13.60
C ASN A 73 7.75 0.22 14.31
N GLY A 74 7.57 1.47 13.85
CA GLY A 74 8.26 2.65 14.39
C GLY A 74 9.64 2.93 13.76
N GLU A 75 10.18 2.01 12.97
CA GLU A 75 11.48 2.17 12.32
C GLU A 75 11.33 2.80 10.93
N ARG A 76 11.98 3.95 10.73
CA ARG A 76 11.97 4.67 9.45
C ARG A 76 12.70 3.85 8.38
N GLN A 77 12.06 3.71 7.23
CA GLN A 77 12.56 2.97 6.10
C GLN A 77 13.28 3.90 5.11
N ASP A 78 14.33 3.39 4.47
CA ASP A 78 15.08 4.11 3.45
C ASP A 78 14.37 3.99 2.08
N LEU A 79 13.73 5.09 1.65
CA LEU A 79 13.05 5.16 0.36
C LEU A 79 14.01 5.26 -0.85
N SER A 80 15.32 5.37 -0.62
CA SER A 80 16.33 5.21 -1.68
C SER A 80 16.58 3.74 -2.02
N ASN A 81 16.23 2.82 -1.10
CA ASN A 81 16.27 1.39 -1.36
C ASN A 81 15.27 1.01 -2.46
N LYS A 82 15.77 0.40 -3.54
CA LYS A 82 14.98 0.05 -4.72
C LYS A 82 13.76 -0.80 -4.40
N ASP A 83 13.92 -1.80 -3.55
CA ASP A 83 12.87 -2.76 -3.18
C ASP A 83 11.75 -2.11 -2.37
N ILE A 84 12.09 -1.14 -1.52
CA ILE A 84 11.11 -0.37 -0.74
C ILE A 84 10.41 0.62 -1.64
N LYS A 85 11.17 1.33 -2.48
CA LYS A 85 10.66 2.30 -3.44
C LYS A 85 9.65 1.68 -4.41
N GLU A 86 9.97 0.53 -4.99
CA GLU A 86 9.05 -0.17 -5.90
C GLU A 86 7.71 -0.53 -5.24
N ARG A 87 7.71 -0.92 -3.96
CA ARG A 87 6.50 -1.20 -3.19
C ARG A 87 5.74 0.07 -2.80
N PHE A 88 6.46 1.16 -2.53
CA PHE A 88 5.88 2.46 -2.18
C PHE A 88 5.23 3.15 -3.39
N ASN A 89 5.71 2.90 -4.62
CA ASN A 89 5.17 3.47 -5.86
C ASN A 89 3.67 3.21 -6.10
N VAL A 90 3.05 2.26 -5.37
CA VAL A 90 1.60 2.07 -5.42
C VAL A 90 0.86 3.38 -5.07
N ILE A 91 1.41 4.18 -4.15
CA ILE A 91 0.85 5.47 -3.76
C ILE A 91 0.85 6.43 -4.96
N ASP A 92 1.95 6.49 -5.71
CA ASP A 92 2.05 7.33 -6.91
C ASP A 92 1.10 6.87 -8.01
N LEU A 93 0.89 5.55 -8.14
CA LEU A 93 -0.12 5.01 -9.05
C LEU A 93 -1.54 5.44 -8.64
N MET A 94 -1.85 5.46 -7.34
CA MET A 94 -3.16 5.90 -6.85
C MET A 94 -3.37 7.40 -7.09
N LYS A 95 -2.34 8.24 -6.84
CA LYS A 95 -2.35 9.68 -7.17
C LYS A 95 -2.59 9.90 -8.66
N LYS A 96 -1.84 9.21 -9.54
CA LYS A 96 -1.96 9.35 -11.00
C LYS A 96 -3.34 8.97 -11.54
N ASN A 97 -3.99 7.97 -10.94
CA ASN A 97 -5.31 7.51 -11.36
C ASN A 97 -6.46 8.36 -10.79
N GLY A 98 -6.17 9.52 -10.18
CA GLY A 98 -7.18 10.42 -9.63
C GLY A 98 -7.95 9.84 -8.45
N ARG A 99 -7.40 8.82 -7.78
CA ARG A 99 -7.98 8.29 -6.53
C ARG A 99 -7.57 9.10 -5.32
N TYR A 100 -6.55 9.96 -5.46
CA TYR A 100 -6.10 10.95 -4.49
C TYR A 100 -5.47 12.16 -5.18
#